data_AF-A0A9D3ZGP7-F1
#
_entry.id   AF-A0A9D3ZGP7-F1
#
_cell.length_a   1.000
_cell.length_b   1.000
_cell.length_c   1.000
_cell.angle_alpha   90.00
_cell.angle_beta   90.00
_cell.angle_gamma   90.00
#
_symmetry.space_group_name_H-M   'P 1'
#
loop_
_entity.id
_entity.type
_entity.pdbx_description
1 polymer ?
#
loop_
_entity_poly.entity_id
_entity_poly.type
_entity_poly.pdbx_seq_one_letter_code
_entity_poly.pdbx_strand_id
1 'polypeptide(L)'
;MTRSIPKAFRGTESEKITQAKCFLNEIEKHFTKNNKVDMTPLLTSLMSMKYKGQGNMREYIMEMFHVASRLKALKIELFEELIILMVSVSLPA
;
A
#
# COMPACT_ATOMS: atom_id res chain seq x y z
N MET A 1 -19.17 -11.61 14.13
CA MET A 1 -18.83 -10.86 12.90
C MET A 1 -19.14 -11.76 11.71
N THR A 2 -20.29 -11.60 11.08
CA THR A 2 -20.73 -12.48 9.98
C THR A 2 -19.97 -12.11 8.71
N ARG A 3 -19.17 -13.03 8.16
CA ARG A 3 -18.54 -12.88 6.83
C ARG A 3 -19.63 -12.94 5.77
N SER A 4 -20.29 -11.82 5.51
CA SER A 4 -21.26 -11.69 4.43
C SER A 4 -20.53 -11.32 3.13
N ILE A 5 -20.95 -11.96 2.03
CA ILE A 5 -20.42 -11.66 0.70
C ILE A 5 -20.69 -10.16 0.40
N PRO A 6 -19.65 -9.36 0.07
CA PRO A 6 -19.83 -7.95 -0.23
C PRO A 6 -20.82 -7.73 -1.36
N LYS A 7 -21.67 -6.70 -1.28
CA LYS A 7 -22.75 -6.43 -2.25
C LYS A 7 -22.27 -6.38 -3.72
N ALA A 8 -21.03 -5.96 -3.96
CA ALA A 8 -20.40 -5.95 -5.29
C ALA A 8 -20.30 -7.35 -5.93
N PHE A 9 -20.39 -8.41 -5.14
CA PHE A 9 -20.36 -9.81 -5.59
C PHE A 9 -21.72 -10.51 -5.46
N ARG A 10 -22.78 -9.81 -5.01
CA ARG A 10 -24.13 -10.38 -5.01
C ARG A 10 -24.69 -10.28 -6.43
N GLY A 11 -24.79 -11.43 -7.10
CA GLY A 11 -25.26 -11.51 -8.49
C GLY A 11 -24.18 -11.84 -9.53
N THR A 12 -22.93 -12.09 -9.12
CA THR A 12 -21.92 -12.72 -10.00
C THR A 12 -22.14 -14.22 -10.20
N GLU A 13 -23.26 -14.76 -9.71
CA GLU A 13 -23.87 -15.99 -10.21
C GLU A 13 -24.40 -15.76 -11.63
N SER A 14 -23.47 -15.49 -12.54
CA SER A 14 -23.75 -15.53 -13.97
C SER A 14 -23.86 -17.01 -14.33
N GLU A 15 -25.01 -17.41 -14.87
CA GLU A 15 -25.27 -18.69 -15.56
C GLU A 15 -24.15 -19.06 -16.57
N LYS A 16 -23.29 -18.10 -16.94
CA LYS A 16 -22.16 -18.25 -17.88
C LYS A 16 -20.84 -18.71 -17.26
N ILE A 17 -20.70 -18.73 -15.92
CA ILE A 17 -19.43 -19.13 -15.28
C ILE A 17 -19.44 -20.64 -15.00
N THR A 18 -19.17 -21.43 -16.04
CA THR A 18 -19.10 -22.90 -15.95
C THR A 18 -17.78 -23.40 -15.33
N GLN A 19 -16.79 -22.51 -15.15
CA GLN A 19 -15.46 -22.84 -14.62
C GLN A 19 -15.03 -21.87 -13.51
N ALA A 20 -14.52 -22.43 -12.40
CA ALA A 20 -13.97 -21.67 -11.27
C ALA A 20 -12.89 -20.65 -11.69
N LYS A 21 -12.14 -20.94 -12.76
CA LYS A 21 -11.13 -20.02 -13.32
C LYS A 21 -11.73 -18.69 -13.81
N CYS A 22 -12.89 -18.73 -14.46
CA CYS A 22 -13.56 -17.52 -14.95
C CYS A 22 -14.08 -16.66 -13.78
N PHE A 23 -14.55 -17.29 -12.71
CA PHE A 23 -14.95 -16.60 -11.49
C PHE A 23 -13.76 -15.89 -10.82
N LEU A 24 -12.64 -16.59 -10.69
CA LEU A 24 -11.40 -16.02 -10.14
C LEU A 24 -10.88 -14.84 -10.97
N ASN A 25 -10.95 -14.92 -12.30
CA ASN A 25 -10.58 -13.80 -13.17
C ASN A 25 -11.51 -12.59 -12.98
N GLU A 26 -12.81 -12.79 -12.78
CA GLU A 26 -13.76 -11.68 -12.55
C GLU A 26 -13.54 -11.04 -11.18
N ILE A 27 -13.28 -11.85 -10.15
CA ILE A 27 -12.81 -11.38 -8.83
C ILE A 27 -11.53 -10.58 -9.01
N GLU A 28 -10.54 -11.11 -9.72
CA GLU A 28 -9.27 -10.43 -9.96
C GLU A 28 -9.51 -9.07 -10.63
N LYS A 29 -10.35 -8.95 -11.67
CA LYS A 29 -10.68 -7.64 -12.29
C LYS A 29 -11.27 -6.63 -11.31
N HIS A 30 -12.16 -7.06 -10.40
CA HIS A 30 -12.75 -6.17 -9.38
C HIS A 30 -11.78 -5.82 -8.24
N PHE A 31 -10.81 -6.69 -7.96
CA PHE A 31 -9.75 -6.50 -6.97
C PHE A 31 -8.43 -6.01 -7.56
N THR A 32 -8.36 -5.80 -8.88
CA THR A 32 -7.32 -5.04 -9.56
C THR A 32 -7.54 -3.55 -9.22
N LYS A 33 -7.61 -3.27 -7.92
CA LYS A 33 -7.66 -1.96 -7.32
C LYS A 33 -6.27 -1.39 -7.54
N ASN A 34 -6.14 -0.84 -8.74
CA ASN A 34 -5.11 0.02 -9.27
C ASN A 34 -3.93 0.21 -8.30
N ASN A 35 -2.83 -0.52 -8.50
CA ASN A 35 -1.56 -0.31 -7.77
C ASN A 35 -1.15 1.19 -7.73
N LYS A 36 -1.65 2.02 -8.66
CA LYS A 36 -1.47 3.48 -8.67
C LYS A 36 -2.27 4.23 -7.59
N VAL A 37 -3.46 3.78 -7.19
CA VAL A 37 -4.29 4.46 -6.16
C VAL A 37 -3.66 4.33 -4.78
N ASP A 38 -2.96 3.23 -4.52
CA ASP A 38 -2.28 2.99 -3.24
C ASP A 38 -0.90 3.67 -3.16
N MET A 39 -0.32 4.08 -4.29
CA MET A 39 0.99 4.76 -4.35
C MET A 39 0.92 6.18 -3.79
N THR A 40 -0.03 6.99 -4.24
CA THR A 40 -0.09 8.43 -3.89
C THR A 40 -0.16 8.64 -2.38
N PRO A 41 -1.03 7.95 -1.61
CA PRO A 41 -1.07 8.10 -0.16
C PRO A 41 0.24 7.70 0.53
N LEU A 42 0.93 6.66 0.04
CA LEU A 42 2.22 6.22 0.60
C LEU A 42 3.33 7.23 0.34
N LEU A 43 3.40 7.79 -0.86
CA LEU A 43 4.39 8.80 -1.20
C LEU A 43 4.14 10.10 -0.41
N THR A 44 2.89 10.53 -0.30
CA THR A 44 2.50 11.68 0.53
C THR A 44 2.83 11.43 2.00
N SER A 45 2.56 10.23 2.52
CA SER A 45 2.93 9.85 3.88
C SER A 45 4.45 9.95 4.06
N LEU A 46 5.24 9.34 3.17
CA LEU A 46 6.70 9.34 3.27
C LEU A 46 7.29 10.76 3.28
N MET A 47 6.83 11.63 2.38
CA MET A 47 7.31 13.02 2.29
C MET A 47 6.87 13.90 3.46
N SER A 48 5.83 13.52 4.20
CA SER A 48 5.30 14.28 5.33
C SER A 48 5.76 13.75 6.70
N MET A 49 6.46 12.61 6.74
CA MET A 49 7.05 12.09 7.98
C MET A 49 8.03 13.10 8.56
N LYS A 50 7.85 13.40 9.84
CA LYS A 50 8.72 14.24 10.66
C LYS A 50 8.83 13.63 12.03
N TYR A 51 10.04 13.55 12.56
CA TYR A 51 10.25 13.10 13.92
C TYR A 51 9.87 14.22 14.90
N LYS A 52 8.92 13.92 15.79
CA LYS A 52 8.35 14.91 16.73
C LYS A 52 9.06 14.94 18.09
N GLY A 53 10.22 14.29 18.22
CA GLY A 53 10.91 14.16 19.50
C GLY A 53 10.23 13.23 20.51
N GLN A 54 9.16 12.52 20.09
CA GLN A 54 8.43 11.56 20.91
C GLN A 54 8.65 10.15 20.36
N GLY A 55 8.96 9.19 21.24
CA GLY A 55 9.24 7.81 20.86
C GLY A 55 10.72 7.52 20.61
N ASN A 56 11.02 6.35 20.04
CA ASN A 56 12.39 5.96 19.73
C ASN A 56 12.76 6.37 18.30
N MET A 57 13.87 7.10 18.14
CA MET A 57 14.41 7.50 16.84
C MET A 57 14.62 6.30 15.90
N ARG A 58 15.06 5.15 16.43
CA ARG A 58 15.24 3.91 15.66
C ARG A 58 13.92 3.39 15.11
N GLU A 59 12.84 3.46 15.89
CA GLU A 59 11.51 3.05 15.45
C GLU A 59 11.02 3.96 14.34
N TYR A 60 11.19 5.28 14.49
CA TYR A 60 10.88 6.26 13.45
C TYR A 60 11.61 5.97 12.13
N ILE A 61 12.92 5.71 12.20
CA ILE A 61 13.71 5.35 11.02
C ILE A 61 13.17 4.06 10.38
N MET A 62 12.89 3.03 11.18
CA MET A 62 12.33 1.77 10.69
C MET A 62 10.94 1.94 10.05
N GLU A 63 10.08 2.79 10.60
CA GLU A 63 8.78 3.12 10.00
C GLU A 63 8.95 3.79 8.64
N MET A 64 9.92 4.70 8.51
CA MET A 64 10.20 5.38 7.25
C MET A 64 10.71 4.42 6.18
N PHE A 65 11.63 3.52 6.53
CA PHE A 65 12.06 2.42 5.66
C PHE A 65 10.91 1.46 5.32
N HIS A 66 9.99 1.20 6.26
CA HIS A 66 8.83 0.36 6.00
C HIS A 66 7.94 0.98 4.91
N VAL A 67 7.65 2.28 4.98
CA VAL A 67 6.90 2.98 3.92
C VAL A 67 7.62 2.92 2.58
N ALA A 68 8.94 3.14 2.55
CA ALA A 68 9.74 3.02 1.32
C ALA A 68 9.71 1.60 0.74
N SER A 69 9.78 0.56 1.56
CA SER A 69 9.69 -0.84 1.10
C SER A 69 8.32 -1.18 0.50
N ARG A 70 7.24 -0.58 1.01
CA ARG A 70 5.89 -0.72 0.44
C ARG A 70 5.78 -0.04 -0.91
N LEU A 71 6.41 1.13 -1.09
CA LEU A 71 6.53 1.78 -2.40
C LEU A 71 7.30 0.88 -3.39
N LYS A 72 8.40 0.24 -2.94
CA LYS A 72 9.15 -0.72 -3.76
C LYS A 72 8.28 -1.91 -4.19
N ALA A 73 7.45 -2.44 -3.30
CA ALA A 73 6.48 -3.50 -3.64
C ALA A 73 5.45 -3.06 -4.70
N LEU A 74 5.15 -1.76 -4.78
CA LEU A 74 4.32 -1.14 -5.82
C LEU A 74 5.11 -0.74 -7.08
N LYS A 75 6.35 -1.21 -7.23
CA LYS A 75 7.28 -0.90 -8.34
C LYS A 75 7.74 0.56 -8.39
N ILE A 76 7.73 1.24 -7.23
CA ILE A 76 8.33 2.56 -7.06
C ILE A 76 9.60 2.40 -6.24
N GLU A 77 10.73 2.38 -6.93
CA GLU A 77 12.03 2.22 -6.29
C GLU A 77 12.64 3.59 -6.01
N LEU A 78 12.96 3.84 -4.75
CA LEU A 78 13.65 5.04 -4.29
C LEU A 78 15.12 4.69 -4.07
N PHE A 79 16.01 5.61 -4.44
CA PHE A 79 17.45 5.46 -4.17
C PHE A 79 17.70 5.46 -2.66
N GLU A 80 18.66 4.66 -2.21
CA GLU A 80 19.01 4.55 -0.79
C GLU A 80 19.50 5.90 -0.25
N GLU A 81 20.27 6.64 -1.04
CA GLU A 81 20.73 8.00 -0.74
C GLU A 81 19.56 8.97 -0.53
N LEU A 82 18.48 8.82 -1.32
CA LEU A 82 17.28 9.64 -1.15
C LEU A 82 16.58 9.31 0.17
N ILE A 83 16.50 8.03 0.55
CA ILE A 83 15.90 7.62 1.83
C ILE A 83 16.71 8.17 3.00
N ILE A 84 18.03 8.06 2.95
CA ILE A 84 18.94 8.62 3.96
C ILE A 84 18.77 10.14 4.07
N LEU A 85 18.70 10.85 2.94
CA LEU A 85 18.47 12.29 2.93
C LEU A 85 17.11 12.64 3.56
N MET A 86 16.04 11.95 3.17
CA MET A 86 14.71 12.18 3.73
C MET A 86 14.68 11.95 5.25
N VAL A 87 15.33 10.88 5.76
CA VAL A 87 15.47 10.66 7.20
C VAL A 87 16.19 11.86 7.83
N SER A 88 17.33 12.27 7.28
CA SER A 88 18.16 13.35 7.81
C SER A 88 17.42 14.68 7.93
N VAL A 89 16.66 15.09 6.89
CA VAL A 89 15.90 16.36 6.91
C VAL A 89 14.64 16.30 7.77
N SER A 90 14.21 15.11 8.16
CA SER A 90 13.00 14.90 8.97
C SER A 90 13.28 14.83 10.47
N LEU A 91 14.56 14.72 10.86
CA LEU A 91 15.00 14.77 12.25
C LEU A 91 15.14 16.24 12.71
N PRO A 92 14.81 16.54 13.98
CA PRO A 92 15.06 17.85 14.56
C PRO A 92 16.55 18.16 14.62
N ALA A 93 16.87 19.46 14.52
CA ALA A 93 18.23 19.98 14.70
C ALA A 93 18.70 19.86 16.16
#